data_AF-A0A954TVA0-F1
#
_entry.id   AF-A0A954TVA0-F1
#
_cell.length_a   1.000
_cell.length_b   1.000
_cell.length_c   1.000
_cell.angle_alpha   90.00
_cell.angle_beta   90.00
_cell.angle_gamma   90.00
#
_symmetry.space_group_name_H-M   'P 1'
#
loop_
_entity.id
_entity.type
_entity.pdbx_description
1 polymer ?
#
loop_
_entity_poly.entity_id
_entity_poly.type
_entity_poly.pdbx_seq_one_letter_code
_entity_poly.pdbx_strand_id
1 'polypeptide(L)'
;MHARIKVGAVSYLNTKPLVYRLDEFAPYADISYDLPSRLADQLASGELDVALIPSVEYFQDPNYEIVSNACIGCRGPVLSVKLLTRVPFDQIQTLALDEGSRTSVALVRILLQ
;
A
#
# COMPACT_ATOMS: atom_id res chain seq x y z
N MET A 1 -11.67 -6.62 29.29
CA MET A 1 -11.79 -5.90 28.00
C MET A 1 -10.85 -6.58 27.03
N HIS A 2 -11.34 -7.05 25.88
CA HIS A 2 -10.45 -7.50 24.82
C HIS A 2 -9.72 -6.27 24.27
N ALA A 3 -8.42 -6.38 24.00
CA ALA A 3 -7.69 -5.31 23.31
C ALA A 3 -8.34 -5.05 21.95
N ARG A 4 -8.47 -3.78 21.57
CA ARG A 4 -8.98 -3.41 20.25
C ARG A 4 -7.96 -3.77 19.18
N ILE A 5 -8.44 -4.15 18.00
CA ILE A 5 -7.59 -4.50 16.85
C ILE A 5 -7.15 -3.20 16.18
N LYS A 6 -5.85 -3.00 16.01
CA LYS A 6 -5.25 -1.82 15.38
C LYS A 6 -5.18 -2.03 13.87
N VAL A 7 -5.95 -1.24 13.12
CA VAL A 7 -6.12 -1.39 11.66
C VAL A 7 -5.54 -0.18 10.93
N GLY A 8 -4.56 -0.41 10.05
CA GLY A 8 -3.99 0.59 9.16
C GLY A 8 -4.72 0.69 7.83
N ALA A 9 -5.37 1.82 7.60
CA ALA A 9 -6.04 2.17 6.35
C ALA A 9 -5.20 3.17 5.53
N VAL A 10 -5.25 3.06 4.20
CA VAL A 10 -4.51 3.96 3.31
C VAL A 10 -5.29 5.25 3.05
N SER A 11 -4.61 6.39 3.08
CA SER A 11 -5.18 7.75 2.89
C SER A 11 -5.47 8.15 1.43
N TYR A 12 -5.35 7.24 0.46
CA TYR A 12 -5.52 7.54 -0.96
C TYR A 12 -6.97 7.44 -1.44
N LEU A 13 -7.28 8.09 -2.56
CA LEU A 13 -8.64 8.07 -3.11
C LEU A 13 -9.09 6.66 -3.54
N ASN A 14 -8.16 5.85 -4.05
CA ASN A 14 -8.45 4.50 -4.53
C ASN A 14 -8.84 3.51 -3.41
N THR A 15 -8.51 3.83 -2.15
CA THR A 15 -8.86 3.00 -0.98
C THR A 15 -10.13 3.46 -0.30
N LYS A 16 -10.62 4.68 -0.57
CA LYS A 16 -11.84 5.22 0.06
C LYS A 16 -13.04 4.26 0.00
N PRO A 17 -13.37 3.59 -1.12
CA PRO A 17 -14.50 2.67 -1.15
C PRO A 17 -14.34 1.47 -0.20
N LEU A 18 -13.11 1.01 0.02
CA LEU A 18 -12.82 -0.15 0.86
C LEU A 18 -12.95 0.17 2.37
N VAL A 19 -12.59 1.39 2.75
CA VAL A 19 -12.56 1.83 4.16
C VAL A 19 -13.80 2.64 4.54
N TYR A 20 -14.71 2.86 3.59
CA TYR A 20 -15.93 3.63 3.81
C TYR A 20 -16.80 2.97 4.89
N ARG A 21 -17.04 3.69 5.99
CA ARG A 21 -17.82 3.25 7.16
C ARG A 21 -17.23 2.01 7.86
N LEU A 22 -15.94 1.74 7.66
CA LEU A 22 -15.29 0.59 8.31
C LEU A 22 -15.33 0.69 9.83
N ASP A 23 -15.28 1.90 10.38
CA ASP A 23 -15.47 2.20 11.81
C ASP A 23 -16.85 1.82 12.34
N GLU A 24 -17.90 1.95 11.51
CA GLU A 24 -19.26 1.53 11.86
C GLU A 24 -19.41 0.00 11.82
N PHE A 25 -18.78 -0.67 10.84
CA PHE A 25 -18.84 -2.13 10.69
C PHE A 25 -17.89 -2.87 11.64
N ALA A 26 -16.80 -2.23 12.07
CA ALA A 26 -15.80 -2.78 12.97
C ALA A 26 -15.62 -1.89 14.22
N PRO A 27 -16.64 -1.75 15.09
CA PRO A 27 -16.58 -0.88 16.28
C PRO A 27 -15.58 -1.37 17.35
N TYR A 28 -15.03 -2.56 17.16
CA TYR A 28 -13.98 -3.18 17.97
C TYR A 28 -12.56 -2.89 17.44
N ALA A 29 -12.43 -2.22 16.30
CA ALA A 29 -11.15 -1.84 15.71
C ALA A 29 -10.82 -0.37 15.99
N ASP A 30 -9.55 -0.08 16.18
CA ASP A 30 -8.99 1.28 16.16
C ASP A 30 -8.35 1.49 14.78
N ILE A 31 -8.96 2.34 13.96
CA ILE A 31 -8.56 2.56 12.57
C ILE A 31 -7.70 3.83 12.47
N SER A 32 -6.49 3.69 11.96
CA SER A 32 -5.58 4.79 11.64
C SER A 32 -5.40 4.93 10.13
N TYR A 33 -5.07 6.14 9.67
CA TYR A 33 -4.89 6.44 8.25
C TYR A 33 -3.48 6.98 7.98
N ASP A 34 -2.75 6.36 7.06
CA ASP A 34 -1.41 6.83 6.66
C ASP A 34 -1.07 6.46 5.20
N LEU A 35 0.17 6.76 4.79
CA LEU A 35 0.75 6.32 3.52
C LEU A 35 1.04 4.81 3.57
N PRO A 36 0.88 4.08 2.45
CA PRO A 36 1.14 2.64 2.41
C PRO A 36 2.52 2.23 2.91
N SER A 37 3.56 3.02 2.59
CA SER A 37 4.94 2.75 3.06
C SER A 37 5.06 2.82 4.58
N ARG A 38 4.40 3.78 5.22
CA ARG A 38 4.39 3.93 6.69
C ARG A 38 3.55 2.87 7.38
N LEU A 39 2.42 2.49 6.79
CA LEU A 39 1.60 1.39 7.29
C LEU A 39 2.38 0.05 7.26
N ALA A 40 3.22 -0.15 6.25
CA ALA A 40 4.12 -1.30 6.19
C ALA A 40 5.15 -1.29 7.33
N ASP A 41 5.75 -0.13 7.61
CA ASP A 41 6.68 0.02 8.73
C ASP A 41 6.02 -0.23 10.09
N GLN A 42 4.80 0.29 10.28
CA GLN A 42 4.02 0.09 11.52
C GLN A 42 3.54 -1.36 11.68
N LEU A 43 3.21 -2.04 10.58
CA LEU A 43 2.87 -3.46 10.63
C LEU A 43 4.10 -4.30 11.00
N ALA A 44 5.25 -4.02 10.37
CA ALA A 44 6.51 -4.71 10.64
C ALA A 44 6.98 -4.51 12.09
N SER A 45 6.72 -3.35 12.70
CA SER A 45 7.08 -3.07 14.10
C SER A 45 6.08 -3.64 15.13
N GLY A 46 4.95 -4.22 14.70
CA GLY A 46 3.87 -4.67 15.57
C GLY A 46 3.00 -3.54 16.14
N GLU A 47 3.15 -2.32 15.64
CA GLU A 47 2.28 -1.19 15.96
C GLU A 47 0.88 -1.36 15.38
N LEU A 48 0.73 -2.07 14.27
CA LEU A 48 -0.56 -2.46 13.68
C LEU A 48 -0.74 -3.98 13.71
N ASP A 49 -2.00 -4.42 13.81
CA ASP A 49 -2.35 -5.84 13.76
C ASP A 49 -2.76 -6.24 12.33
N VAL A 50 -3.38 -5.32 11.58
CA VAL A 50 -3.80 -5.50 10.18
C VAL A 50 -3.55 -4.20 9.44
N ALA A 51 -3.04 -4.25 8.20
CA ALA A 51 -2.84 -3.04 7.41
C ALA A 51 -2.99 -3.27 5.89
N LEU A 52 -3.43 -2.23 5.19
CA LEU A 52 -3.33 -2.14 3.73
C LEU A 52 -1.92 -1.70 3.33
N ILE A 53 -1.06 -2.67 2.99
CA ILE A 53 0.36 -2.43 2.65
C ILE A 53 0.63 -2.60 1.15
N PRO A 54 1.74 -2.04 0.61
CA PRO A 54 2.18 -2.31 -0.76
C PRO A 54 2.38 -3.82 -0.99
N SER A 55 1.93 -4.35 -2.13
CA SER A 55 2.06 -5.78 -2.45
C SER A 55 3.49 -6.32 -2.43
N VAL A 56 4.50 -5.47 -2.66
CA VAL A 56 5.90 -5.89 -2.61
C VAL A 56 6.35 -6.23 -1.18
N GLU A 57 5.72 -5.64 -0.16
CA GLU A 57 6.03 -5.86 1.26
C GLU A 57 5.64 -7.26 1.71
N TYR A 58 4.58 -7.82 1.13
CA TYR A 58 4.16 -9.19 1.43
C TYR A 58 5.28 -10.22 1.20
N PHE A 59 6.17 -9.96 0.25
CA PHE A 59 7.28 -10.86 -0.05
C PHE A 59 8.51 -10.63 0.83
N GLN A 60 8.52 -9.62 1.70
CA GLN A 60 9.65 -9.28 2.55
C GLN A 60 9.63 -10.00 3.91
N ASP A 61 8.44 -10.32 4.42
CA ASP A 61 8.27 -11.04 5.68
C ASP A 61 7.40 -12.29 5.50
N PRO A 62 7.94 -13.51 5.69
CA PRO A 62 7.17 -14.75 5.55
C PRO A 62 6.09 -14.94 6.63
N ASN A 63 6.09 -14.11 7.68
CA ASN A 63 5.07 -14.17 8.74
C ASN A 63 3.80 -13.39 8.39
N TYR A 64 3.79 -12.63 7.29
CA TYR A 64 2.58 -11.95 6.85
C TYR A 64 1.53 -12.92 6.32
N GLU A 65 0.27 -12.65 6.65
CA GLU A 65 -0.88 -13.40 6.18
C GLU A 65 -1.87 -12.45 5.46
N ILE A 66 -2.40 -12.91 4.32
CA ILE A 66 -3.46 -12.20 3.61
C ILE A 66 -4.80 -12.60 4.24
N VAL A 67 -5.41 -11.68 4.97
CA VAL A 67 -6.64 -11.92 5.75
C VAL A 67 -7.94 -11.62 4.99
N SER A 68 -7.85 -11.16 3.74
CA SER A 68 -9.01 -10.77 2.92
C SER A 68 -8.76 -11.03 1.44
N ASN A 69 -9.84 -11.22 0.68
CA ASN A 69 -9.81 -11.25 -0.78
C ASN A 69 -9.92 -9.83 -1.41
N ALA A 70 -10.02 -8.78 -0.61
CA ALA A 70 -10.01 -7.40 -1.07
C ALA A 70 -8.58 -6.94 -1.39
N CYS A 71 -8.39 -6.25 -2.52
CA CYS A 71 -7.10 -5.66 -2.88
C CYS A 71 -7.27 -4.38 -3.69
N ILE A 72 -6.20 -3.57 -3.74
CA ILE A 72 -6.09 -2.43 -4.63
C ILE A 72 -5.27 -2.86 -5.85
N GLY A 73 -5.92 -2.96 -7.00
CA GLY A 73 -5.30 -3.42 -8.24
C GLY A 73 -6.09 -3.00 -9.47
N CYS A 74 -5.56 -3.33 -10.65
CA CYS A 74 -6.18 -3.00 -11.93
C CYS A 74 -5.91 -4.07 -12.99
N ARG A 75 -6.79 -4.11 -14.00
CA ARG A 75 -6.51 -4.75 -15.29
C ARG A 75 -6.43 -3.65 -16.34
N GLY A 76 -5.25 -3.43 -16.91
CA GLY A 76 -4.98 -2.29 -17.79
C GLY A 76 -4.58 -1.02 -17.01
N PRO A 77 -4.89 0.20 -17.52
CA PRO A 77 -4.40 1.44 -16.92
C PRO A 77 -5.00 1.72 -15.53
N VAL A 78 -4.14 1.89 -14.51
CA VAL A 78 -4.53 2.28 -13.13
C VAL A 78 -4.78 3.78 -12.94
N LEU A 79 -4.28 4.59 -13.89
CA LEU A 79 -4.33 6.06 -13.95
C LEU A 79 -3.64 6.84 -12.81
N SER A 80 -3.49 6.24 -11.63
CA SER A 80 -2.93 6.82 -10.40
C SER A 80 -1.44 6.52 -10.18
N VAL A 81 -0.87 5.58 -10.94
CA VAL A 81 0.57 5.30 -10.97
C VAL A 81 1.08 5.68 -12.35
N LYS A 82 2.02 6.61 -12.41
CA LYS A 82 2.54 7.16 -13.67
C LYS A 82 4.06 7.25 -13.61
N LEU A 83 4.71 6.94 -14.73
CA LEU A 83 6.09 7.33 -15.00
C LEU A 83 6.04 8.54 -15.91
N LEU A 84 6.57 9.67 -15.46
CA LEU A 84 6.64 10.90 -16.23
C LEU A 84 8.09 11.11 -16.67
N THR A 85 8.31 11.30 -17.96
CA THR A 85 9.64 11.47 -18.54
C THR A 85 9.66 12.57 -19.60
N ARG A 86 10.81 13.23 -19.73
CA ARG A 86 11.12 14.20 -20.79
C ARG A 86 11.95 13.60 -21.92
N VAL A 87 12.36 12.34 -21.76
CA VAL A 87 13.18 11.57 -22.72
C VAL A 87 12.52 10.22 -23.00
N PRO A 88 12.84 9.58 -24.13
CA PRO A 88 12.47 8.17 -24.37
C PRO A 88 12.89 7.24 -23.22
N PHE A 89 12.16 6.13 -23.00
CA PHE A 89 12.39 5.24 -21.85
C PHE A 89 13.81 4.65 -21.80
N ASP A 90 14.38 4.34 -22.95
CA ASP A 90 15.74 3.80 -23.13
C ASP A 90 16.85 4.83 -22.83
N GLN A 91 16.50 6.10 -22.65
CA GLN A 91 17.42 7.19 -22.34
C GLN A 91 17.34 7.64 -20.88
N ILE A 92 16.51 7.00 -20.05
CA ILE A 92 16.40 7.31 -18.62
C ILE A 92 17.66 6.81 -17.90
N GLN A 93 18.51 7.74 -17.46
CA GLN A 93 19.70 7.43 -16.65
C GLN A 93 19.42 7.47 -15.15
N THR A 94 18.54 8.37 -14.72
CA THR A 94 18.14 8.53 -13.32
C THR A 94 16.63 8.78 -13.25
N LEU A 95 15.99 8.23 -12.22
CA LEU A 95 14.56 8.37 -11.97
C LEU A 95 14.33 8.73 -10.50
N ALA A 96 13.64 9.85 -10.27
CA ALA A 96 13.16 10.20 -8.94
C ALA A 96 11.96 9.32 -8.56
N LEU A 97 11.93 8.85 -7.32
CA LEU A 97 10.96 7.88 -6.83
C LEU A 97 10.03 8.50 -5.77
N ASP A 98 8.79 8.02 -5.72
CA ASP A 98 7.80 8.42 -4.73
C ASP A 98 8.01 7.65 -3.42
N GLU A 99 8.21 8.36 -2.31
CA GLU A 99 8.39 7.79 -0.96
C GLU A 99 7.12 7.10 -0.43
N GLY A 100 5.94 7.48 -0.94
CA GLY A 100 4.66 6.92 -0.53
C GLY A 100 4.38 5.51 -1.05
N SER A 101 5.16 5.02 -2.03
CA SER A 101 4.89 3.74 -2.69
C SER A 101 6.13 2.90 -2.91
N ARG A 102 6.15 1.71 -2.31
CA ARG A 102 7.23 0.72 -2.52
C ARG A 102 6.96 -0.22 -3.69
N THR A 103 5.69 -0.56 -3.95
CA THR A 103 5.32 -1.43 -5.09
C THR A 103 5.58 -0.78 -6.44
N SER A 104 5.18 0.48 -6.66
CA SER A 104 5.42 1.14 -7.96
C SER A 104 6.92 1.35 -8.22
N VAL A 105 7.69 1.57 -7.16
CA VAL A 105 9.16 1.64 -7.22
C VAL A 105 9.77 0.32 -7.66
N ALA A 106 9.32 -0.80 -7.09
CA ALA A 106 9.75 -2.12 -7.53
C ALA A 106 9.35 -2.39 -8.99
N LEU A 107 8.11 -2.06 -9.37
CA LEU A 107 7.61 -2.25 -10.72
C LEU A 107 8.43 -1.46 -11.76
N VAL A 108 8.74 -0.19 -11.50
CA VAL A 108 9.49 0.62 -12.47
C VAL A 108 10.93 0.11 -12.63
N ARG A 109 11.55 -0.42 -11.57
CA ARG A 109 12.86 -1.08 -11.67
C ARG A 109 12.82 -2.32 -12.54
N ILE A 110 11.72 -3.08 -12.54
CA ILE A 110 11.54 -4.24 -13.42
C ILE A 110 11.34 -3.79 -14.88
N LEU A 111 10.56 -2.72 -15.09
CA LEU A 111 10.24 -2.21 -16.43
C LEU A 111 11.41 -1.49 -17.13
N LEU A 112 12.36 -0.94 -16.36
CA LEU A 112 13.55 -0.24 -16.87
C LEU A 112 14.82 -1.11 -16.84
N GLN A 113 14.71 -2.40 -16.51
CA GLN A 113 15.77 -3.39 -16.75
C GLN A 113 15.84 -3.72 -18.24
#